data_AF-A0A8T4TTW8-F1
#
_entry.id   AF-A0A8T4TTW8-F1
#
_cell.length_a   1.000
_cell.length_b   1.000
_cell.length_c   1.000
_cell.angle_alpha   90.00
_cell.angle_beta   90.00
_cell.angle_gamma   90.00
#
_symmetry.space_group_name_H-M   'P 1'
#
loop_
_entity.id
_entity.type
_entity.pdbx_description
1 polymer ?
#
loop_
_entity_poly.entity_id
_entity_poly.type
_entity_poly.pdbx_seq_one_letter_code
_entity_poly.pdbx_strand_id
1 'polypeptide(L)'
;MMIIKGKKFFAKGKRGFIYTGYLGRKKIVVKEKNPSSFALGRIKNEAKFLKLLNKYKIGPKLIKSSDKSIVYEFVKGEFILDFIEKNNKDKIMKILKEVLNQCFILDRLKINKLEMHHPVKHIIIDKKPVLIDFERCYYTKSPKNVTQ
;
A
#
# COMPACT_ATOMS: atom_id res chain seq x y z
N MET A 1 -17.28 19.46 -1.82
CA MET A 1 -17.22 18.45 -0.72
C MET A 1 -17.11 17.06 -1.35
N MET A 2 -16.23 16.16 -0.86
CA MET A 2 -16.13 14.79 -1.40
C MET A 2 -17.15 13.89 -0.70
N ILE A 3 -18.15 13.40 -1.45
CA ILE A 3 -19.21 12.55 -0.90
C ILE A 3 -18.80 11.09 -1.10
N ILE A 4 -18.55 10.39 0.01
CA ILE A 4 -18.27 8.95 0.01
C ILE A 4 -19.57 8.22 0.31
N LYS A 5 -20.11 7.50 -0.68
CA LYS A 5 -21.33 6.70 -0.52
C LYS A 5 -21.00 5.31 0.04
N GLY A 6 -21.84 4.81 0.94
CA GLY A 6 -21.76 3.44 1.44
C GLY A 6 -20.45 3.12 2.18
N LYS A 7 -19.92 4.05 2.99
CA LYS A 7 -18.75 3.81 3.84
C LYS A 7 -19.05 2.65 4.79
N LYS A 8 -18.31 1.55 4.69
CA LYS A 8 -18.44 0.36 5.55
C LYS A 8 -17.09 0.01 6.14
N PHE A 9 -17.09 -0.42 7.40
CA PHE A 9 -15.91 -1.01 8.02
C PHE A 9 -15.48 -2.24 7.23
N PHE A 10 -14.18 -2.37 6.96
CA PHE A 10 -13.63 -3.45 6.16
C PHE A 10 -12.62 -4.28 6.94
N ALA A 11 -11.66 -3.62 7.60
CA ALA A 11 -10.66 -4.31 8.39
C ALA A 11 -10.05 -3.39 9.46
N LYS A 12 -9.53 -4.00 10.53
CA LYS A 12 -8.67 -3.33 11.49
C LYS A 12 -7.22 -3.61 11.12
N GLY A 13 -6.48 -2.57 10.73
CA GLY A 13 -5.04 -2.66 10.58
C GLY A 13 -4.33 -2.56 11.93
N LYS A 14 -3.00 -2.74 11.94
CA LYS A 14 -2.19 -2.65 13.18
C LYS A 14 -2.34 -1.30 13.90
N ARG A 15 -2.56 -0.20 13.15
CA ARG A 15 -2.54 1.18 13.67
C ARG A 15 -3.69 2.05 13.18
N GLY A 16 -4.68 1.48 12.49
CA GLY A 16 -5.75 2.23 11.88
C GLY A 16 -6.95 1.37 11.51
N PHE A 17 -8.07 2.04 11.25
CA PHE A 17 -9.29 1.41 10.74
C PHE A 17 -9.35 1.59 9.23
N ILE A 18 -9.66 0.51 8.53
CA ILE A 18 -9.82 0.49 7.08
C ILE A 18 -11.32 0.41 6.79
N TYR A 19 -11.82 1.40 6.08
CA TYR A 19 -13.16 1.42 5.54
C TYR A 19 -13.12 1.34 4.03
N THR A 20 -14.16 0.77 3.44
CA THR A 20 -14.39 0.86 1.99
C THR A 20 -15.62 1.71 1.70
N GLY A 21 -15.67 2.31 0.52
CA GLY A 21 -16.83 3.09 0.08
C GLY A 21 -16.71 3.40 -1.40
N TYR A 22 -17.58 4.28 -1.89
CA TYR A 22 -17.62 4.66 -3.29
C TYR A 22 -17.51 6.18 -3.46
N LEU A 23 -16.63 6.60 -4.36
CA LEU A 23 -16.57 7.95 -4.91
C LEU A 23 -17.05 7.90 -6.37
N GLY A 24 -18.29 8.33 -6.62
CA GLY A 24 -18.97 8.06 -7.89
C GLY A 24 -19.09 6.55 -8.11
N ARG A 25 -18.56 6.04 -9.23
CA ARG A 25 -18.51 4.59 -9.54
C ARG A 25 -17.24 3.88 -9.03
N LYS A 26 -16.27 4.62 -8.49
CA LYS A 26 -14.98 4.05 -8.05
C LYS A 26 -15.05 3.57 -6.62
N LYS A 27 -14.69 2.31 -6.39
CA LYS A 27 -14.49 1.78 -5.04
C LYS A 27 -13.18 2.33 -4.46
N ILE A 28 -13.24 2.81 -3.23
CA ILE A 28 -12.12 3.45 -2.53
C ILE A 28 -11.90 2.82 -1.17
N VAL A 29 -10.69 3.04 -0.63
CA VAL A 29 -10.34 2.77 0.75
C VAL A 29 -10.18 4.09 1.49
N VAL A 30 -10.71 4.16 2.70
CA VAL A 30 -10.46 5.23 3.66
C VAL A 30 -9.73 4.59 4.84
N LYS A 31 -8.43 4.89 4.99
CA LYS A 31 -7.62 4.47 6.12
C LYS A 31 -7.57 5.63 7.12
N GLU A 32 -8.12 5.40 8.31
CA GLU A 32 -8.21 6.40 9.38
C GLU A 32 -7.25 6.01 10.51
N LYS A 33 -6.60 7.02 11.09
CA LYS A 33 -5.76 6.81 12.28
C LYS A 33 -6.62 6.25 13.40
N ASN A 34 -6.18 5.17 14.04
CA ASN A 34 -6.80 4.72 15.28
C ASN A 34 -6.51 5.78 16.38
N PRO A 35 -7.54 6.39 17.03
CA PRO A 35 -7.35 7.38 18.07
C PRO A 35 -6.47 6.90 19.23
N SER A 36 -6.51 5.60 19.56
CA SER A 36 -5.66 5.01 20.61
C SER A 36 -4.22 4.73 20.16
N SER A 37 -3.85 5.03 18.91
CA SER A 37 -2.48 4.86 18.43
C SER A 37 -1.61 6.07 18.78
N PHE A 38 -0.61 5.82 19.62
CA PHE A 38 0.46 6.79 19.95
C PHE A 38 1.41 7.09 18.80
N ALA A 39 1.37 6.33 17.69
CA ALA A 39 2.24 6.57 16.55
C ALA A 39 1.86 7.89 15.84
N LEU A 40 2.75 8.89 15.94
CA LEU A 40 2.57 10.19 15.32
C LEU A 40 3.02 10.19 13.86
N GLY A 41 2.37 11.00 13.03
CA GLY A 41 2.79 11.26 11.64
C GLY A 41 2.60 10.13 10.62
N ARG A 42 2.12 8.94 11.00
CA ARG A 42 2.02 7.77 10.10
C ARG A 42 1.14 8.00 8.87
N ILE A 43 -0.05 8.58 9.04
CA ILE A 43 -0.95 8.91 7.92
C ILE A 43 -0.32 9.97 6.99
N LYS A 44 0.27 11.03 7.57
CA LYS A 44 0.97 12.07 6.79
C LYS A 44 2.14 11.49 6.01
N ASN A 45 2.89 10.60 6.64
CA ASN A 45 4.04 9.93 6.03
C ASN A 45 3.61 9.00 4.89
N GLU A 46 2.58 8.19 5.11
CA GLU A 46 2.00 7.34 4.08
C GLU A 46 1.50 8.17 2.89
N ALA A 47 0.76 9.26 3.13
CA ALA A 47 0.30 10.15 2.07
C ALA A 47 1.46 10.79 1.28
N LYS A 48 2.51 11.23 1.98
CA LYS A 48 3.74 11.80 1.37
C LYS A 48 4.40 10.78 0.44
N PHE A 49 4.66 9.58 0.92
CA PHE A 49 5.33 8.55 0.12
C PHE A 49 4.43 8.02 -1.00
N LEU A 50 3.14 7.79 -0.74
CA LEU A 50 2.22 7.32 -1.77
C LEU A 50 2.08 8.35 -2.91
N LYS A 51 2.00 9.65 -2.60
CA LYS A 51 1.97 10.73 -3.60
C LYS A 51 3.23 10.71 -4.49
N LEU A 52 4.40 10.47 -3.90
CA LEU A 52 5.66 10.35 -4.65
C LEU A 52 5.68 9.08 -5.51
N LEU A 53 5.37 7.93 -4.90
CA LEU A 53 5.49 6.61 -5.50
C LEU A 53 4.47 6.35 -6.60
N ASN A 54 3.30 6.99 -6.53
CA ASN A 54 2.32 6.97 -7.63
C ASN A 54 2.89 7.55 -8.94
N LYS A 55 3.87 8.46 -8.90
CA LYS A 55 4.57 8.94 -10.12
C LYS A 55 5.35 7.81 -10.83
N TYR A 56 5.74 6.79 -10.07
CA TYR A 56 6.43 5.58 -10.53
C TYR A 56 5.48 4.40 -10.69
N LYS A 57 4.15 4.63 -10.62
CA LYS A 57 3.12 3.58 -10.67
C LYS A 57 3.26 2.54 -9.55
N ILE A 58 3.80 2.94 -8.39
CA ILE A 58 3.93 2.10 -7.20
C ILE A 58 2.83 2.45 -6.19
N GLY A 59 2.19 1.41 -5.67
CA GLY A 59 1.12 1.48 -4.67
C GLY A 59 -0.24 1.91 -5.21
N PRO A 60 -1.28 1.90 -4.36
CA PRO A 60 -2.61 2.34 -4.74
C PRO A 60 -2.62 3.82 -5.11
N LYS A 61 -3.49 4.20 -6.06
CA LYS A 61 -3.61 5.60 -6.46
C LYS A 61 -4.21 6.43 -5.33
N LEU A 62 -3.42 7.37 -4.81
CA LEU A 62 -3.86 8.36 -3.84
C LEU A 62 -4.93 9.25 -4.47
N ILE A 63 -6.04 9.41 -3.75
CA ILE A 63 -7.15 10.29 -4.14
C ILE A 63 -7.10 11.56 -3.31
N LYS A 64 -6.99 11.41 -1.98
CA LYS A 64 -6.97 12.53 -1.05
C LYS A 64 -6.27 12.13 0.24
N SER A 65 -5.69 13.08 0.94
CA SER A 65 -5.17 12.89 2.30
C SER A 65 -5.55 14.05 3.19
N SER A 66 -5.62 13.78 4.48
CA SER A 66 -5.76 14.75 5.56
C SER A 66 -4.82 14.37 6.70
N ASP A 67 -4.83 15.14 7.78
CA ASP A 67 -4.04 14.86 8.98
C ASP A 67 -4.44 13.54 9.68
N LYS A 68 -5.70 13.12 9.52
CA LYS A 68 -6.29 11.98 10.25
C LYS A 68 -6.64 10.80 9.35
N SER A 69 -6.72 11.00 8.03
CA SER A 69 -7.12 9.98 7.08
C SER A 69 -6.39 10.08 5.74
N ILE A 70 -6.26 8.93 5.07
CA ILE A 70 -5.79 8.82 3.70
C ILE A 70 -6.83 8.05 2.89
N VAL A 71 -7.11 8.52 1.68
CA VAL A 71 -8.08 7.94 0.75
C VAL A 71 -7.37 7.58 -0.53
N TYR A 72 -7.48 6.32 -0.94
CA TYR A 72 -6.88 5.79 -2.17
C TYR A 72 -7.79 4.79 -2.86
N GLU A 73 -7.51 4.48 -4.13
CA GLU A 73 -8.28 3.51 -4.90
C GLU A 73 -8.21 2.11 -4.25
N PHE A 74 -9.35 1.41 -4.18
CA PHE A 74 -9.39 0.07 -3.62
C PHE A 74 -8.57 -0.89 -4.49
N VAL A 75 -7.58 -1.53 -3.89
CA VAL A 75 -6.79 -2.57 -4.54
C VAL A 75 -7.59 -3.87 -4.51
N LYS A 76 -7.97 -4.34 -5.69
CA LYS A 76 -8.60 -5.66 -5.85
C LYS A 76 -7.52 -6.74 -5.83
N GLY A 77 -7.94 -7.99 -5.63
CA GLY A 77 -7.04 -9.14 -5.69
C GLY A 77 -6.88 -9.85 -4.34
N GLU A 78 -5.92 -10.77 -4.31
CA GLU A 78 -5.59 -11.59 -3.15
C GLU A 78 -4.17 -11.29 -2.64
N PHE A 79 -3.83 -11.74 -1.44
CA PHE A 79 -2.47 -11.56 -0.92
C PHE A 79 -1.48 -12.45 -1.66
N ILE A 80 -0.20 -12.10 -1.62
CA ILE A 80 0.85 -12.80 -2.37
C ILE A 80 0.96 -14.29 -2.04
N LEU A 81 0.74 -14.71 -0.79
CA LEU A 81 0.75 -16.14 -0.45
C LEU A 81 -0.43 -16.88 -1.10
N ASP A 82 -1.66 -16.35 -0.97
CA ASP A 82 -2.85 -16.96 -1.58
C ASP A 82 -2.69 -17.10 -3.09
N PHE A 83 -2.07 -16.11 -3.75
CA PHE A 83 -1.76 -16.17 -5.18
C PHE A 83 -0.73 -17.27 -5.50
N ILE A 84 0.35 -17.37 -4.72
CA ILE A 84 1.41 -18.36 -4.93
C ILE A 84 0.86 -19.78 -4.80
N GLU A 85 0.00 -20.03 -3.82
CA GLU A 85 -0.60 -21.36 -3.60
C GLU A 85 -1.49 -21.82 -4.76
N LYS A 86 -2.09 -20.88 -5.50
CA LYS A 86 -3.09 -21.17 -6.55
C LYS A 86 -2.55 -21.11 -7.98
N ASN A 87 -1.30 -20.72 -8.18
CA ASN A 87 -0.76 -20.43 -9.51
C ASN A 87 0.50 -21.23 -9.84
N ASN A 88 0.81 -21.33 -11.13
CA ASN A 88 2.00 -22.02 -11.61
C ASN A 88 3.29 -21.18 -11.49
N LYS A 89 4.43 -21.85 -11.62
CA LYS A 89 5.77 -21.28 -11.50
C LYS A 89 5.99 -20.06 -12.39
N ASP A 90 5.51 -20.08 -13.64
CA ASP A 90 5.74 -18.98 -14.59
C ASP A 90 5.01 -17.70 -14.17
N LYS A 91 3.75 -17.82 -13.75
CA LYS A 91 2.97 -16.69 -13.22
C LYS A 91 3.60 -16.15 -11.94
N ILE A 92 4.00 -17.03 -11.03
CA ILE A 92 4.65 -16.64 -9.77
C ILE A 92 5.95 -15.88 -10.07
N MET A 93 6.80 -16.42 -10.95
CA MET A 93 8.08 -15.80 -11.28
C MET A 93 7.91 -14.42 -11.93
N LYS A 94 6.88 -14.25 -12.76
CA LYS A 94 6.53 -12.94 -13.33
C LYS A 94 6.15 -11.93 -12.25
N ILE A 95 5.29 -12.31 -11.32
CA ILE A 95 4.88 -11.44 -10.21
C ILE A 95 6.08 -11.08 -9.32
N LEU A 96 6.92 -12.07 -8.95
CA LEU A 96 8.09 -11.82 -8.11
C LEU A 96 9.07 -10.85 -8.79
N LYS A 97 9.31 -10.99 -10.10
CA LYS A 97 10.11 -10.03 -10.87
C LYS A 97 9.52 -8.62 -10.81
N GLU A 98 8.20 -8.48 -10.97
CA GLU A 98 7.52 -7.18 -10.87
C GLU A 98 7.61 -6.58 -9.45
N VAL A 99 7.52 -7.40 -8.39
CA VAL A 99 7.72 -6.95 -7.00
C VAL A 99 9.16 -6.48 -6.79
N LEU A 100 10.15 -7.26 -7.20
CA LEU A 100 11.57 -6.92 -7.07
C LEU A 100 11.91 -5.64 -7.84
N ASN A 101 11.32 -5.44 -9.02
CA ASN A 101 11.46 -4.19 -9.77
C ASN A 101 10.91 -2.98 -9.00
N GLN A 102 9.77 -3.11 -8.31
CA GLN A 102 9.25 -2.03 -7.45
C GLN A 102 10.18 -1.77 -6.25
N CYS A 103 10.71 -2.83 -5.62
CA CYS A 103 11.73 -2.70 -4.57
C CYS A 103 12.99 -1.97 -5.07
N PHE A 104 13.46 -2.31 -6.27
CA PHE A 104 14.63 -1.68 -6.88
C PHE A 104 14.39 -0.19 -7.15
N ILE A 105 13.19 0.18 -7.59
CA ILE A 105 12.81 1.60 -7.75
C ILE A 105 12.85 2.31 -6.40
N LEU A 106 12.33 1.72 -5.33
CA LEU A 106 12.41 2.29 -3.97
C LEU A 106 13.86 2.52 -3.55
N ASP A 107 14.73 1.53 -3.80
CA ASP A 107 16.16 1.63 -3.48
C ASP A 107 16.84 2.75 -4.28
N ARG A 108 16.54 2.89 -5.57
CA ARG A 108 17.04 4.00 -6.39
C ARG A 108 16.58 5.36 -5.91
N LEU A 109 15.36 5.45 -5.36
CA LEU A 109 14.82 6.68 -4.78
C LEU A 109 15.34 6.94 -3.36
N LYS A 110 16.26 6.11 -2.85
CA LYS A 110 16.78 6.22 -1.47
C LYS A 110 15.68 6.08 -0.42
N ILE A 111 14.66 5.27 -0.70
CA ILE A 111 13.52 5.03 0.19
C ILE A 111 13.61 3.62 0.75
N ASN A 112 13.42 3.43 2.05
CA ASN A 112 13.25 2.11 2.65
C ASN A 112 11.83 1.98 3.20
N LYS A 113 11.11 0.91 2.81
CA LYS A 113 9.73 0.63 3.21
C LYS A 113 9.60 0.02 4.60
N LEU A 114 10.64 -0.70 5.06
CA LEU A 114 10.66 -1.47 6.32
C LEU A 114 9.64 -2.60 6.45
N GLU A 115 8.99 -3.00 5.35
CA GLU A 115 7.96 -4.05 5.35
C GLU A 115 8.27 -5.21 4.39
N MET A 116 9.41 -5.17 3.67
CA MET A 116 9.77 -6.23 2.72
C MET A 116 10.37 -7.47 3.38
N HIS A 117 10.79 -7.39 4.65
CA HIS A 117 11.13 -8.54 5.51
C HIS A 117 9.94 -9.46 5.84
N HIS A 118 8.69 -8.99 5.72
CA HIS A 118 7.46 -9.80 5.92
C HIS A 118 6.40 -9.44 4.86
N PRO A 119 6.69 -9.66 3.56
CA PRO A 119 5.94 -9.04 2.46
C PRO A 119 4.53 -9.61 2.26
N VAL A 120 4.24 -10.75 2.87
CA VAL A 120 3.00 -11.55 2.74
C VAL A 120 1.72 -10.70 2.82
N LYS A 121 1.63 -9.78 3.78
CA LYS A 121 0.45 -8.93 4.00
C LYS A 121 0.55 -7.55 3.37
N HIS A 122 1.65 -7.28 2.67
CA HIS A 122 1.99 -5.97 2.11
C HIS A 122 1.99 -5.94 0.58
N ILE A 123 1.62 -7.07 -0.06
CA ILE A 123 1.50 -7.20 -1.50
C ILE A 123 0.13 -7.80 -1.81
N ILE A 124 -0.67 -7.09 -2.58
CA ILE A 124 -1.93 -7.59 -3.15
C ILE A 124 -1.71 -7.79 -4.65
N ILE A 125 -2.20 -8.90 -5.19
CA ILE A 125 -2.07 -9.26 -6.60
C ILE A 125 -3.45 -9.27 -7.24
N ASP A 126 -3.62 -8.35 -8.19
CA ASP A 126 -4.69 -8.40 -9.19
C ASP A 126 -4.06 -8.85 -10.53
N LYS A 127 -4.08 -7.98 -11.55
CA LYS A 127 -3.31 -8.21 -12.79
C LYS A 127 -1.81 -7.95 -12.63
N LYS A 128 -1.43 -7.18 -11.60
CA LYS A 128 -0.07 -6.75 -11.27
C LYS A 128 0.07 -6.70 -9.74
N PRO A 129 1.28 -6.87 -9.19
CA PRO A 129 1.47 -6.73 -7.75
C PRO A 129 1.39 -5.26 -7.35
N VAL A 130 0.66 -4.99 -6.29
CA VAL A 130 0.51 -3.66 -5.70
C VAL A 130 1.05 -3.69 -4.28
N LEU A 131 2.12 -2.95 -4.04
CA LEU A 131 2.64 -2.73 -2.69
C LEU A 131 1.67 -1.85 -1.90
N ILE A 132 1.35 -2.23 -0.68
CA ILE A 132 0.49 -1.45 0.23
C ILE A 132 1.23 -1.14 1.53
N ASP A 133 0.66 -0.22 2.31
CA ASP A 133 1.18 0.21 3.61
C ASP A 133 2.57 0.87 3.55
N PHE A 134 2.57 2.18 3.29
CA PHE A 134 3.78 3.00 3.20
C PHE A 134 4.03 3.85 4.45
N GLU A 135 3.34 3.56 5.56
CA GLU A 135 3.35 4.41 6.76
C GLU A 135 4.72 4.45 7.48
N ARG A 136 5.57 3.47 7.23
CA ARG A 136 6.94 3.35 7.77
C ARG A 136 8.04 3.72 6.79
N CYS A 137 7.68 4.11 5.56
CA CYS A 137 8.67 4.57 4.61
C CYS A 137 9.50 5.73 5.16
N TYR A 138 10.78 5.76 4.85
CA TYR A 138 11.67 6.87 5.17
C TYR A 138 12.81 6.92 4.16
N TYR A 139 13.49 8.06 4.08
CA TYR A 139 14.67 8.21 3.24
C TYR A 139 15.94 7.70 3.95
N THR A 140 16.83 7.04 3.21
CA THR A 140 18.10 6.52 3.72
C THR A 140 19.14 6.44 2.61
N LYS A 141 20.42 6.64 2.93
CA LYS A 141 21.53 6.46 1.97
C LYS A 141 21.71 4.99 1.56
N SER A 142 21.33 4.06 2.44
CA SER A 142 21.47 2.61 2.30
C SER A 142 20.11 1.92 2.38
N PRO A 143 19.24 2.08 1.36
CA PRO A 143 17.99 1.35 1.28
C PRO A 143 18.27 -0.11 0.93
N LYS A 144 17.37 -1.00 1.36
CA LYS A 144 17.53 -2.45 1.24
C LYS A 144 16.19 -3.14 1.01
N ASN A 145 15.35 -2.63 0.11
CA ASN A 145 14.05 -3.23 -0.16
C ASN A 145 14.18 -4.51 -0.99
N VAL A 146 15.17 -4.60 -1.89
CA VAL A 146 15.43 -5.81 -2.68
C VAL A 146 16.08 -6.90 -1.84
N THR A 147 17.04 -6.54 -0.98
CA THR A 147 17.88 -7.47 -0.22
C THR A 147 17.44 -7.63 1.24
N GLN A 148 16.19 -7.29 1.56
CA GLN A 148 15.71 -7.23 2.94
C GLN A 148 15.55 -8.60 3.59
#